data_AF-A0A7X6UYT9-F1
#
_entry.id   AF-A0A7X6UYT9-F1
#
_cell.length_a   1.000
_cell.length_b   1.000
_cell.length_c   1.000
_cell.angle_alpha   90.00
_cell.angle_beta   90.00
_cell.angle_gamma   90.00
#
_symmetry.space_group_name_H-M   'P 1'
#
loop_
_entity.id
_entity.type
_entity.pdbx_description
1 polymer ?
#
loop_
_entity_poly.entity_id
_entity_poly.type
_entity_poly.pdbx_seq_one_letter_code
_entity_poly.pdbx_strand_id
1 'polypeptide(L)' 'MKTRHSNSHPKKNPLPFAFYLLQNGFQVFRRRLEQELMADRGINLSDCADDETLYRLYQRGEPTSFVMARICNDEN' A
#
# COMPACT_ATOMS: atom_id res chain seq x y z
N MET A 1 12.75 -54.77 22.88
CA MET A 1 12.35 -53.42 23.35
C MET A 1 12.61 -52.44 22.21
N LYS A 2 11.57 -51.82 21.64
CA LYS A 2 11.68 -50.93 20.46
C LYS A 2 11.12 -49.56 20.85
N THR A 3 11.99 -48.57 20.94
CA THR A 3 11.69 -47.19 21.36
C THR A 3 10.94 -46.46 20.26
N ARG A 4 9.75 -45.93 20.57
CA ARG A 4 8.97 -45.04 19.70
C ARG A 4 9.52 -43.62 19.89
N HIS A 5 10.20 -43.09 18.87
CA HIS A 5 10.49 -41.67 18.80
C HIS A 5 9.22 -40.92 18.37
N SER A 6 8.69 -40.11 19.28
CA SER A 6 7.59 -39.17 19.01
C SER A 6 8.18 -37.93 18.33
N ASN A 7 7.97 -37.78 17.02
CA ASN A 7 8.28 -36.55 16.29
C ASN A 7 7.14 -35.55 16.48
N SER A 8 7.29 -34.64 17.44
CA SER A 8 6.47 -33.44 17.55
C SER A 8 6.92 -32.41 16.52
N HIS A 9 6.30 -32.41 15.33
CA HIS A 9 6.45 -31.29 14.40
C HIS A 9 5.78 -30.02 14.98
N PRO A 10 6.50 -28.89 15.08
CA PRO A 10 5.85 -27.63 15.37
C PRO A 10 4.94 -27.24 14.19
N LYS A 11 3.65 -27.04 14.47
CA LYS A 11 2.71 -26.46 13.50
C LYS A 11 3.17 -25.05 13.17
N LYS A 12 3.72 -24.87 11.97
CA LYS A 12 4.06 -23.55 11.42
C LYS A 12 2.74 -22.80 11.19
N ASN A 13 2.40 -21.84 12.04
CA ASN A 13 1.27 -20.95 11.81
C ASN A 13 1.54 -20.13 10.54
N PRO A 14 0.75 -20.26 9.45
CA PRO A 14 0.98 -19.53 8.22
C PRO A 14 0.34 -18.13 8.31
N LEU A 15 0.82 -17.27 9.20
CA LEU A 15 0.31 -15.90 9.31
C LEU A 15 1.41 -14.84 9.56
N PRO A 16 2.32 -14.59 8.61
CA PRO A 16 2.97 -13.27 8.54
C PRO A 16 2.91 -12.58 7.17
N PHE A 17 2.51 -13.26 6.08
CA PHE A 17 2.57 -12.65 4.74
C PHE A 17 1.49 -11.59 4.50
N ALA A 18 0.26 -11.80 4.99
CA ALA A 18 -0.83 -10.83 4.84
C ALA A 18 -0.56 -9.51 5.58
N PHE A 19 0.10 -9.56 6.75
CA PHE A 19 0.45 -8.37 7.52
C PHE A 19 1.57 -7.53 6.85
N TYR A 20 2.54 -8.18 6.20
CA TYR A 20 3.58 -7.48 5.41
C TYR A 20 3.02 -6.77 4.17
N LEU A 21 1.96 -7.30 3.57
CA LEU A 21 1.26 -6.68 2.44
C LEU A 21 0.40 -5.48 2.89
N LEU A 22 -0.26 -5.59 4.05
CA LEU A 22 -1.14 -4.55 4.60
C LEU A 22 -0.38 -3.33 5.15
N GLN A 23 0.76 -3.52 5.82
CA GLN A 23 1.60 -2.39 6.25
C GLN A 23 2.23 -1.63 5.07
N ASN A 24 2.31 -2.24 3.88
CA ASN A 24 2.85 -1.61 2.68
C ASN A 24 1.78 -1.00 1.75
N GLY A 25 0.48 -1.28 1.92
CA GLY A 25 -0.55 -0.91 0.94
C GLY A 25 -0.60 0.60 0.65
N PHE A 26 -0.64 1.42 1.71
CA PHE A 26 -0.65 2.88 1.57
C PHE A 26 0.67 3.42 1.00
N GLN A 27 1.82 2.87 1.43
CA GLN A 27 3.12 3.31 0.90
C GLN A 27 3.31 2.93 -0.58
N VAL A 28 2.82 1.76 -0.99
CA VAL A 28 2.82 1.30 -2.38
C VAL A 28 1.91 2.19 -3.22
N PHE A 29 0.70 2.49 -2.72
CA PHE A 29 -0.22 3.43 -3.35
C PHE A 29 0.43 4.81 -3.53
N ARG A 30 1.04 5.35 -2.47
CA ARG A 30 1.71 6.67 -2.51
C ARG A 30 2.85 6.70 -3.52
N ARG A 31 3.73 5.69 -3.48
CA ARG A 31 4.86 5.59 -4.42
C ARG A 31 4.39 5.47 -5.87
N ARG A 32 3.32 4.70 -6.11
CA ARG A 32 2.75 4.56 -7.45
C ARG A 32 2.16 5.87 -7.95
N LEU A 33 1.41 6.57 -7.09
CA LEU A 33 0.81 7.86 -7.41
C LEU A 33 1.88 8.92 -7.71
N GLU A 34 2.96 8.94 -6.94
CA GLU A 34 4.13 9.81 -7.18
C GLU A 34 4.79 9.54 -8.53
N GLN A 35 5.01 8.26 -8.87
CA GLN A 35 5.57 7.87 -10.16
C GLN A 35 4.66 8.26 -11.33
N GLU A 36 3.35 8.03 -11.20
CA GLU A 36 2.38 8.34 -12.26
C GLU A 36 2.23 9.86 -12.44
N LEU A 37 2.20 10.66 -11.37
CA LEU A 37 2.18 12.13 -11.46
C LEU A 37 3.44 12.71 -12.07
N MET A 38 4.60 12.19 -11.69
CA MET A 38 5.86 12.65 -12.26
C MET A 38 5.96 12.28 -13.75
N ALA A 39 5.48 11.10 -14.14
CA ALA A 39 5.50 10.65 -15.53
C ALA A 39 4.47 11.37 -16.42
N ASP A 40 3.26 11.60 -15.92
CA ASP A 40 2.15 12.21 -16.69
C ASP A 40 2.23 13.74 -16.72
N ARG A 41 2.60 14.36 -15.60
CA ARG A 41 2.51 15.82 -15.40
C ARG A 41 3.83 16.49 -15.00
N GLY A 42 4.84 15.72 -14.59
CA GLY A 42 6.10 16.26 -14.09
C GLY A 42 5.99 16.98 -12.74
N ILE A 43 4.97 16.64 -11.94
CA ILE A 43 4.66 17.28 -10.65
C ILE A 43 4.98 16.31 -9.50
N ASN A 44 5.53 16.82 -8.39
CA ASN A 44 5.72 16.01 -7.20
C ASN A 44 4.41 15.84 -6.44
N LEU A 45 4.17 14.64 -5.93
CA LEU A 45 2.98 14.34 -5.14
C LEU A 45 2.83 15.23 -3.90
N SER A 46 3.96 15.58 -3.26
CA SER A 46 4.01 16.47 -2.10
C SER A 46 3.49 17.89 -2.38
N ASP A 47 3.47 18.31 -3.64
CA ASP A 47 3.03 19.64 -4.04
C ASP A 47 1.50 19.69 -4.22
N CYS A 48 0.84 18.53 -4.44
CA CYS A 48 -0.61 18.45 -4.62
C CYS A 48 -1.37 18.03 -3.35
N ALA A 49 -0.82 17.13 -2.52
CA ALA A 49 -1.53 16.62 -1.35
C ALA A 49 -0.62 16.15 -0.22
N ASP A 50 -1.12 16.28 1.00
CA ASP A 50 -0.50 15.71 2.19
C ASP A 50 -0.85 14.22 2.38
N ASP A 51 -0.08 13.55 3.24
CA ASP A 51 -0.28 12.13 3.55
C ASP A 51 -1.68 11.86 4.14
N GLU A 52 -2.27 12.81 4.87
CA GLU A 52 -3.61 12.64 5.45
C GLU A 52 -4.70 12.59 4.35
N THR A 53 -4.66 13.52 3.40
CA THR A 53 -5.58 13.56 2.26
C THR A 53 -5.42 12.31 1.40
N LEU A 54 -4.18 11.89 1.14
CA LEU A 54 -3.89 10.68 0.40
C LEU A 54 -4.38 9.43 1.11
N TYR A 55 -4.26 9.36 2.43
CA TYR A 55 -4.74 8.23 3.21
C TYR A 55 -6.26 8.11 3.13
N ARG A 56 -6.99 9.23 3.19
CA ARG A 56 -8.46 9.24 3.00
C ARG A 56 -8.85 8.76 1.59
N LEU A 57 -8.11 9.15 0.56
CA LEU A 57 -8.36 8.70 -0.82
C LEU A 57 -8.02 7.21 -1.00
N TYR A 58 -6.93 6.75 -0.40
CA TYR A 58 -6.58 5.33 -0.34
C TYR A 58 -7.67 4.48 0.33
N GLN A 59 -8.23 4.95 1.45
CA GLN A 59 -9.31 4.26 2.16
C GLN A 59 -10.60 4.13 1.33
N ARG A 60 -10.84 5.07 0.40
CA ARG A 60 -11.98 5.00 -0.52
C ARG A 60 -11.80 3.94 -1.61
N GLY A 61 -10.57 3.48 -1.84
CA GLY A 61 -10.27 2.48 -2.87
C GLY A 61 -10.43 3.01 -4.30
N GLU A 62 -10.34 4.33 -4.49
CA GLU A 62 -10.45 4.96 -5.79
C GLU A 62 -9.26 4.60 -6.71
N PRO A 63 -9.46 4.54 -8.03
CA PRO A 63 -8.37 4.30 -8.96
C PRO A 63 -7.36 5.46 -8.96
N THR A 64 -6.09 5.14 -9.18
CA THR A 64 -4.97 6.10 -9.16
C THR A 64 -5.20 7.30 -10.09
N SER A 65 -5.74 7.08 -11.28
CA SER A 65 -6.07 8.16 -12.23
C SER A 65 -7.10 9.16 -11.71
N PHE A 66 -8.12 8.69 -10.98
CA PHE A 66 -9.10 9.55 -10.33
C PHE A 66 -8.45 10.36 -9.21
N VAL A 67 -7.62 9.70 -8.40
CA VAL A 67 -6.89 10.35 -7.31
C VAL A 67 -5.99 11.46 -7.85
N MET A 68 -5.20 11.20 -8.90
CA MET A 68 -4.35 12.20 -9.56
C MET A 68 -5.14 13.40 -10.05
N ALA A 69 -6.27 13.16 -10.71
CA ALA A 69 -7.15 14.24 -11.14
C ALA A 69 -7.71 15.01 -9.94
N ARG A 70 -8.03 14.33 -8.83
CA ARG A 70 -8.65 14.97 -7.66
C ARG A 70 -7.68 15.85 -6.88
N ILE A 71 -6.46 15.40 -6.64
CA ILE A 71 -5.50 16.10 -5.77
C ILE A 71 -4.81 17.27 -6.44
N CYS A 72 -4.69 17.28 -7.76
CA CYS A 72 -4.06 18.38 -8.49
C CYS A 72 -5.08 19.29 -9.22
N ASN A 73 -6.40 19.15 -8.96
CA ASN A 73 -7.45 20.01 -9.53
C ASN A 73 -8.06 21.02 -8.52
N ASP A 74 -7.44 21.26 -7.36
CA ASP A 74 -7.86 22.35 -6.45
C ASP A 74 -7.38 23.74 -6.89
N GLU A 75 -7.02 23.90 -8.18
CA GLU A 75 -6.93 25.20 -8.85
C GLU A 75 -8.15 25.41 -9.77
N ASN A 76 -9.31 25.66 -9.17
CA ASN A 76 -10.36 26.50 -9.77
C ASN A 76 -11.31 27.06 -8.72
#